data_AF-A0A518H7S9-F1
#
_entry.id   AF-A0A518H7S9-F1
#
_cell.length_a   1.000
_cell.length_b   1.000
_cell.length_c   1.000
_cell.angle_alpha   90.00
_cell.angle_beta   90.00
_cell.angle_gamma   90.00
#
_symmetry.space_group_name_H-M   'P 1'
#
loop_
_entity.id
_entity.type
_entity.pdbx_description
1 polymer ?
#
loop_
_entity_poly.entity_id
_entity_poly.type
_entity_poly.pdbx_seq_one_letter_code
_entity_poly.pdbx_strand_id
1 'polypeptide(L)' 'MTTALKDRLGYYTLADLARRLEIPYRTLYGHVRTGRFPTPTRTTGPDGRRLYYNQEDMDLLVSLYGPKEGNSDAR' A
#
# COMPACT_ATOMS: atom_id res chain seq x y z
N MET A 1 -13.60 12.58 -5.60
CA MET A 1 -14.15 11.56 -6.53
C MET A 1 -13.09 10.50 -6.86
N THR A 2 -12.73 9.61 -5.93
CA THR A 2 -11.78 8.51 -6.18
C THR A 2 -12.19 7.18 -5.54
N THR A 3 -13.42 7.11 -5.00
CA THR A 3 -13.93 5.95 -4.25
C THR A 3 -14.34 4.78 -5.17
N ALA A 4 -14.64 5.05 -6.45
CA ALA A 4 -15.29 4.09 -7.34
C ALA A 4 -14.45 2.87 -7.77
N LEU A 5 -13.12 2.91 -7.66
CA LEU A 5 -12.25 1.80 -8.08
C LEU A 5 -11.98 0.79 -6.96
N LYS A 6 -11.92 1.27 -5.70
CA LYS A 6 -11.75 0.43 -4.51
C LYS A 6 -12.98 -0.45 -4.29
N ASP A 7 -14.17 0.14 -4.39
CA ASP A 7 -15.46 -0.53 -4.16
C ASP A 7 -15.81 -1.57 -5.23
N ARG A 8 -15.35 -1.39 -6.47
CA ARG A 8 -15.73 -2.27 -7.59
C ARG A 8 -14.79 -3.45 -7.84
N LEU A 9 -13.54 -3.36 -7.39
CA LEU A 9 -12.49 -4.30 -7.79
C LEU A 9 -11.60 -4.82 -6.63
N GLY A 10 -11.75 -4.29 -5.40
CA GLY A 10 -10.95 -4.74 -4.26
C GLY A 10 -9.45 -4.42 -4.37
N TYR A 11 -9.08 -3.47 -5.24
CA TYR A 11 -7.71 -3.07 -5.48
C TYR A 11 -7.40 -1.71 -4.85
N TYR A 12 -6.20 -1.60 -4.29
CA TYR A 12 -5.68 -0.45 -3.57
C TYR A 12 -4.49 0.14 -4.31
N THR A 13 -4.41 1.45 -4.40
CA THR A 13 -3.25 2.10 -5.03
C THR A 13 -2.09 2.19 -4.05
N LEU A 14 -0.88 2.44 -4.56
CA LEU A 14 0.27 2.80 -3.72
C LEU A 14 0.00 4.03 -2.83
N ALA A 15 -0.88 4.95 -3.27
CA ALA A 15 -1.29 6.09 -2.45
C ALA A 15 -2.20 5.68 -1.29
N ASP A 16 -3.06 4.67 -1.47
CA ASP A 16 -3.86 4.13 -0.38
C ASP A 16 -2.99 3.39 0.64
N LEU A 17 -1.98 2.64 0.17
CA LEU A 17 -0.99 2.02 1.04
C LEU A 17 -0.19 3.06 1.83
N ALA A 18 0.31 4.09 1.16
CA ALA A 18 1.02 5.19 1.81
C ALA A 18 0.21 5.82 2.95
N ARG A 19 -1.10 6.01 2.76
CA ARG A 19 -2.00 6.51 3.80
C ARG A 19 -2.14 5.53 4.96
N ARG A 20 -2.27 4.22 4.70
CA ARG A 20 -2.38 3.21 5.78
C ARG A 20 -1.09 3.06 6.58
N LEU A 21 0.06 3.22 5.94
CA LEU A 21 1.37 3.14 6.60
C LEU A 21 1.77 4.46 7.27
N GLU A 22 1.00 5.53 7.08
CA GLU A 22 1.36 6.90 7.49
C GLU A 22 2.71 7.38 6.93
N ILE A 23 3.11 6.86 5.77
CA ILE A 23 4.36 7.21 5.08
C ILE A 23 4.03 8.13 3.90
N PRO A 24 4.80 9.21 3.66
CA PRO A 24 4.61 10.05 2.49
C PRO A 24 4.71 9.25 1.18
N TYR A 25 3.76 9.46 0.26
CA TYR A 25 3.69 8.74 -1.02
C TYR A 25 5.02 8.77 -1.81
N ARG A 26 5.70 9.93 -1.85
CA ARG A 26 6.99 10.06 -2.55
C ARG A 26 8.07 9.16 -1.96
N THR A 27 8.11 9.05 -0.63
CA THR A 27 9.04 8.18 0.09
C THR A 27 8.75 6.72 -0.23
N LEU A 28 7.49 6.30 -0.11
CA LEU A 28 7.07 4.94 -0.41
C LEU A 28 7.33 4.57 -1.88
N TYR A 29 7.02 5.49 -2.81
CA TYR A 29 7.32 5.33 -4.23
C TYR A 29 8.82 5.16 -4.50
N GLY A 30 9.66 5.96 -3.84
CA GLY A 30 11.11 5.81 -3.90
C GLY A 30 11.59 4.43 -3.41
N HIS A 31 11.00 3.92 -2.32
CA HIS A 31 11.34 2.58 -1.81
C HIS A 31 10.91 1.46 -2.76
N VAL A 32 9.70 1.53 -3.33
CA VAL A 32 9.26 0.57 -4.35
C VAL A 32 10.16 0.63 -5.59
N ARG A 33 10.49 1.83 -6.07
CA ARG A 33 11.36 2.01 -7.25
C ARG A 33 12.79 1.51 -7.04
N THR A 34 13.30 1.57 -5.82
CA THR A 34 14.65 1.11 -5.45
C THR A 34 14.68 -0.36 -5.01
N GLY A 35 13.54 -1.07 -5.06
CA GLY A 35 13.45 -2.47 -4.64
C GLY A 35 13.51 -2.69 -3.13
N ARG A 36 13.41 -1.62 -2.33
CA ARG A 36 13.38 -1.68 -0.85
C ARG A 36 11.99 -1.93 -0.28
N PHE A 37 10.98 -1.93 -1.13
CA PHE A 37 9.59 -2.18 -0.74
C PHE A 37 8.94 -3.13 -1.75
N PRO A 38 8.05 -4.04 -1.31
CA PRO A 38 7.40 -4.98 -2.21
C PRO A 38 6.67 -4.28 -3.35
N THR A 39 6.95 -4.72 -4.58
CA THR A 39 6.22 -4.28 -5.75
C THR A 39 4.81 -4.86 -5.73
N PRO A 40 3.80 -4.09 -6.14
CA PRO A 40 2.44 -4.58 -6.22
C PRO A 40 2.32 -5.74 -7.20
N THR A 41 1.51 -6.73 -6.82
CA THR A 41 1.25 -7.97 -7.57
C THR A 41 0.66 -7.69 -8.95
N ARG A 42 -0.04 -6.56 -9.11
CA ARG A 42 -0.45 -6.04 -10.42
C ARG A 42 0.20 -4.70 -10.70
N THR A 43 1.14 -4.71 -11.64
CA THR A 43 1.74 -3.50 -12.21
C THR A 43 0.77 -2.71 -13.11
N THR A 44 -0.31 -3.35 -13.54
CA THR A 44 -1.32 -2.75 -14.40
C THR A 44 -2.70 -3.11 -13.88
N GLY A 45 -3.42 -2.13 -13.33
CA GLY A 45 -4.86 -2.31 -13.09
C GLY A 45 -5.66 -2.30 -14.40
N PRO A 46 -6.98 -2.47 -14.30
CA PRO A 46 -7.86 -2.60 -15.47
C PRO A 46 -7.81 -1.39 -16.40
N ASP A 47 -7.47 -0.20 -15.89
CA ASP A 47 -7.30 1.02 -16.70
C ASP A 47 -5.90 1.17 -17.34
N GLY A 48 -5.03 0.16 -17.24
CA GLY A 48 -3.75 0.11 -17.95
C GLY A 48 -2.63 1.03 -17.43
N ARG A 49 -2.87 1.83 -16.37
CA ARG A 49 -2.01 2.97 -16.02
C ARG A 49 -1.45 3.02 -14.60
N ARG A 50 -1.89 2.14 -13.69
CA ARG A 50 -1.54 2.24 -12.27
C ARG A 50 -1.18 0.89 -11.66
N LEU A 51 -0.27 0.97 -10.70
CA LEU A 51 0.18 -0.08 -9.79
C LEU A 51 -0.89 -0.30 -8.71
N TYR A 52 -1.35 -1.54 -8.51
CA TYR A 52 -2.37 -1.88 -7.52
C TYR A 52 -2.01 -3.09 -6.65
N TYR A 53 -2.33 -2.98 -5.37
CA TYR A 53 -2.28 -4.04 -4.36
C TYR A 53 -3.67 -4.64 -4.17
N ASN A 54 -3.79 -5.94 -3.96
CA ASN A 54 -5.07 -6.52 -3.52
C ASN A 54 -5.24 -6.31 -2.00
N GLN A 55 -6.38 -6.73 -1.45
CA GLN A 55 -6.61 -6.62 0.00
C GLN A 55 -5.58 -7.40 0.82
N GLU A 56 -5.24 -8.63 0.42
CA GLU A 56 -4.29 -9.49 1.16
C GLU A 56 -2.89 -8.89 1.23
N ASP A 57 -2.39 -8.34 0.12
CA ASP A 57 -1.14 -7.61 0.01
C ASP A 57 -1.17 -6.39 0.93
N MET A 58 -2.28 -5.65 0.96
CA MET A 58 -2.40 -4.48 1.82
C MET A 58 -2.34 -4.87 3.30
N ASP A 59 -3.06 -5.91 3.72
CA ASP A 59 -3.03 -6.40 5.11
C ASP A 59 -1.64 -6.92 5.48
N LEU A 60 -0.98 -7.67 4.60
CA LEU A 60 0.38 -8.15 4.80
C LEU A 60 1.36 -6.98 4.94
N LEU A 61 1.32 -5.99 4.04
CA LEU A 61 2.23 -4.86 4.03
C LEU A 61 2.00 -3.93 5.23
N VAL A 62 0.75 -3.73 5.64
CA VAL A 62 0.43 -2.98 6.85
C VAL A 62 0.90 -3.74 8.10
N SER A 63 0.76 -5.07 8.15
CA SER A 63 1.28 -5.87 9.27
C SER A 63 2.81 -5.82 9.37
N LEU A 64 3.51 -5.85 8.23
CA LEU A 64 4.98 -5.86 8.18
C LEU A 64 5.61 -4.48 8.36
N TYR A 65 5.02 -3.45 7.76
CA TYR A 65 5.63 -2.11 7.62
C TYR A 65 4.78 -1.00 8.23
N GLY A 66 3.55 -1.29 8.64
CA GLY A 66 2.68 -0.33 9.28
C GLY A 66 3.20 0.07 10.66
N PRO A 67 2.65 1.15 11.22
CA PRO A 67 2.93 1.50 12.60
C PRO A 67 2.60 0.29 13.47
N LYS A 68 3.62 -0.24 14.18
CA LYS A 68 3.39 -1.26 15.18
C LYS A 68 2.61 -0.61 16.32
N GLU A 69 1.28 -0.67 16.26
CA GLU A 69 0.46 -0.51 17.45
C GLU A 69 0.88 -1.63 18.42
N GLY A 70 1.67 -1.27 19.41
CA GLY A 70 2.21 -2.21 20.38
C GLY A 70 3.72 -2.16 20.51
N ASN A 71 4.25 -1.02 20.94
CA ASN A 71 5.28 -1.06 21.98
C ASN A 71 4.73 -0.40 23.24
N SER A 72 3.64 -1.00 23.77
CA SER A 72 3.33 -0.94 25.19
C SER A 72 4.30 -1.88 25.93
N ASP A 73 5.61 -1.68 25.77
CA ASP A 73 6.58 -2.28 26.68
C ASP A 73 6.65 -1.36 27.88
N ALA A 74 5.74 -1.62 28.82
CA ALA A 74 5.85 -1.18 30.18
C ALA A 74 7.07 -1.87 30.79
N ARG A 75 8.16 -1.13 31.01
CA ARG A 75 9.13 -1.45 32.05
C ARG A 75 9.96 -0.26 32.48
#